data_AF-A0A497LDI0-F1
#
_entry.id   AF-A0A497LDI0-F1
#
_cell.length_a   1.000
_cell.length_b   1.000
_cell.length_c   1.000
_cell.angle_alpha   90.00
_cell.angle_beta   90.00
_cell.angle_gamma   90.00
#
_symmetry.space_group_name_H-M   'P 1'
#
loop_
_entity.id
_entity.type
_entity.pdbx_description
1 polymer ?
#
loop_
_entity_poly.entity_id
_entity_poly.type
_entity_poly.pdbx_seq_one_letter_code
_entity_poly.pdbx_strand_id
1 'polypeptide(L)' 'MSRLVRDWLQQLGLYHMTTHEDREEIDRQIEARTGVYCDDAIRMGLISREEFEDIVWAVLKRKKRRRKPEILAEVV' A
#
# COMPACT_ATOMS: atom_id res chain seq x y z
N MET A 1 -0.72 3.39 -12.05
CA MET A 1 0.32 3.52 -11.03
C MET A 1 1.07 4.82 -11.17
N SER A 2 0.89 5.68 -10.17
CA SER A 2 1.60 6.94 -9.98
C SER A 2 3.13 6.74 -10.01
N ARG A 3 3.85 7.76 -10.49
CA ARG A 3 5.32 7.73 -10.54
C ARG A 3 5.90 7.85 -9.14
N LEU A 4 5.29 8.67 -8.28
CA LEU A 4 5.74 8.88 -6.90
C LEU A 4 5.46 7.67 -5.99
N VAL A 5 4.33 6.99 -6.17
CA VAL A 5 4.01 5.73 -5.47
C VAL A 5 5.07 4.67 -5.78
N ARG A 6 5.52 4.58 -7.03
CA ARG A 6 6.61 3.68 -7.42
C ARG A 6 7.91 4.03 -6.70
N ASP A 7 8.28 5.30 -6.66
CA ASP A 7 9.52 5.76 -6.03
C ASP A 7 9.50 5.48 -4.52
N TRP A 8 8.39 5.74 -3.84
CA TRP A 8 8.24 5.44 -2.41
C TRP A 8 8.29 3.93 -2.13
N LEU A 9 7.64 3.11 -2.96
CA LEU A 9 7.77 1.65 -2.87
C LEU A 9 9.21 1.18 -3.07
N GLN A 10 9.98 1.82 -3.94
CA GLN A 10 11.41 1.50 -4.12
C GLN A 10 12.25 1.94 -2.92
N GLN A 11 12.00 3.15 -2.39
CA GLN A 11 12.71 3.68 -1.21
C GLN A 11 12.45 2.87 0.06
N LEU A 12 11.25 2.30 0.20
CA LEU A 12 10.89 1.39 1.30
C LEU A 12 11.36 -0.05 1.03
N GLY A 13 11.89 -0.34 -0.16
CA GLY A 13 12.24 -1.71 -0.55
C GLY A 13 11.03 -2.62 -0.71
N LEU A 14 9.80 -2.11 -0.81
CA LEU A 14 8.57 -2.92 -0.91
C LEU A 14 8.13 -3.17 -2.36
N TYR A 15 8.75 -2.49 -3.34
CA TYR A 15 8.38 -2.62 -4.76
C TYR A 15 8.42 -4.07 -5.26
N HIS A 16 9.41 -4.84 -4.85
CA HIS A 16 9.57 -6.24 -5.25
C HIS A 16 8.57 -7.19 -4.55
N MET A 17 7.96 -6.75 -3.44
CA MET A 17 6.96 -7.52 -2.69
C MET A 17 5.52 -7.27 -3.17
N THR A 18 5.32 -6.27 -4.02
CA THR A 18 4.00 -5.87 -4.52
C THR A 18 3.78 -6.35 -5.95
N THR A 19 2.60 -6.93 -6.23
CA THR A 19 2.16 -7.22 -7.61
C THR A 19 1.53 -5.99 -8.25
N HIS A 20 1.19 -6.08 -9.54
CA HIS A 20 0.45 -5.02 -10.23
C HIS A 20 -0.86 -4.67 -9.51
N GLU A 21 -1.67 -5.67 -9.19
CA GLU A 21 -2.92 -5.50 -8.43
C GLU A 21 -2.71 -4.87 -7.05
N ASP A 22 -1.62 -5.20 -6.34
CA ASP A 22 -1.34 -4.60 -5.04
C ASP A 22 -1.07 -3.10 -5.19
N ARG A 23 -0.37 -2.70 -6.26
CA ARG A 23 -0.05 -1.31 -6.56
C ARG A 23 -1.30 -0.52 -6.94
N GLU A 24 -2.22 -1.13 -7.70
CA GLU A 24 -3.53 -0.52 -8.00
C GLU A 24 -4.41 -0.39 -6.75
N GLU A 25 -4.34 -1.34 -5.82
CA GLU A 25 -5.04 -1.26 -4.55
C GLU A 25 -4.45 -0.18 -3.62
N ILE A 26 -3.12 -0.05 -3.59
CA ILE A 26 -2.44 1.03 -2.87
C ILE A 26 -2.88 2.39 -3.43
N ASP A 27 -2.88 2.54 -4.75
CA ASP A 27 -3.32 3.78 -5.41
C ASP A 27 -4.76 4.14 -4.97
N ARG A 28 -5.69 3.17 -5.06
CA ARG A 28 -7.10 3.38 -4.65
C ARG A 28 -7.25 3.73 -3.19
N GLN A 29 -6.46 3.16 -2.29
CA GLN A 29 -6.58 3.47 -0.86
C GLN A 29 -6.07 4.86 -0.51
N ILE A 30 -5.01 5.32 -1.18
CA ILE A 30 -4.50 6.69 -1.02
C ILE A 30 -5.53 7.69 -1.56
N GLU A 31 -6.09 7.43 -2.73
CA GLU A 31 -7.12 8.28 -3.34
C GLU A 31 -8.39 8.32 -2.49
N ALA A 32 -8.84 7.18 -1.97
CA ALA A 32 -10.01 7.11 -1.10
C ALA A 32 -9.82 7.83 0.24
N ARG A 33 -8.60 7.86 0.79
CA ARG A 33 -8.30 8.57 2.04
C ARG A 33 -8.16 10.07 1.86
N THR A 34 -7.51 10.50 0.79
CA THR A 34 -7.15 11.91 0.58
C THR A 34 -8.17 12.67 -0.27
N GLY A 35 -9.01 11.95 -1.04
CA GLY A 35 -9.97 12.53 -1.97
C GLY A 35 -9.33 13.13 -3.23
N VAL A 36 -8.02 12.95 -3.41
CA VAL A 36 -7.25 13.46 -4.56
C VAL A 36 -6.39 12.35 -5.16
N TYR A 37 -5.86 12.57 -6.36
CA TYR A 37 -4.97 11.60 -7.01
C TYR A 37 -3.69 11.36 -6.19
N CYS A 38 -3.16 10.13 -6.23
CA CYS A 38 -1.97 9.72 -5.50
C CYS A 38 -0.76 10.67 -5.65
N ASP A 39 -0.47 11.09 -6.88
CA ASP A 39 0.66 11.98 -7.14
C ASP A 39 0.47 13.35 -6.46
N ASP A 40 -0.76 13.85 -6.40
CA ASP A 40 -1.11 15.09 -5.72
C ASP A 40 -1.08 14.93 -4.21
N ALA A 41 -1.60 13.83 -3.68
CA ALA A 41 -1.54 13.51 -2.25
C ALA A 41 -0.10 13.52 -1.72
N ILE A 42 0.83 12.91 -2.46
CA ILE A 42 2.26 12.88 -2.11
C ILE A 42 2.90 14.26 -2.28
N ARG A 43 2.62 14.97 -3.39
CA ARG A 43 3.18 16.31 -3.63
C ARG A 43 2.72 17.35 -2.61
N MET A 44 1.47 17.27 -2.19
CA MET A 44 0.86 18.17 -1.22
C MET A 44 1.18 17.80 0.23
N GLY A 45 1.86 16.66 0.46
CA GLY A 45 2.17 16.18 1.80
C GLY A 45 0.94 15.75 2.60
N LEU A 46 -0.15 15.36 1.91
CA LEU A 46 -1.38 14.84 2.54
C LEU A 46 -1.20 13.43 3.08
N ILE A 47 -0.10 12.77 2.71
CA ILE A 47 0.32 11.48 3.25
C ILE A 47 1.80 11.57 3.63
N SER A 48 2.09 11.14 4.85
CA SER A 48 3.46 10.93 5.33
C SER A 48 4.01 9.58 4.87
N ARG A 49 5.34 9.42 4.94
CA ARG A 49 6.01 8.15 4.61
C ARG A 49 5.49 6.99 5.45
N GLU A 50 5.25 7.23 6.74
CA GLU A 50 4.73 6.23 7.69
C GLU A 50 3.30 5.81 7.33
N GLU A 51 2.42 6.77 7.02
CA GLU A 51 1.05 6.45 6.60
C GLU A 51 1.01 5.66 5.29
N PHE A 52 1.90 5.99 4.35
CA PHE A 52 2.03 5.23 3.12
C PHE A 52 2.50 3.82 3.38
N GLU A 53 3.53 3.63 4.20
CA GLU A 53 4.01 2.31 4.58
C GLU A 53 2.90 1.47 5.24
N ASP A 54 2.12 2.06 6.14
CA ASP A 54 0.96 1.39 6.77
C ASP A 54 -0.08 0.94 5.75
N ILE A 55 -0.38 1.77 4.74
CA ILE A 55 -1.30 1.41 3.65
C ILE A 55 -0.74 0.20 2.87
N VAL A 56 0.54 0.24 2.51
CA VAL A 56 1.20 -0.85 1.77
C VAL A 56 1.14 -2.15 2.57
N TRP A 57 1.49 -2.11 3.86
CA TRP A 57 1.42 -3.29 4.73
C TRP A 57 -0.01 -3.80 4.91
N ALA A 58 -1.00 -2.91 5.01
CA ALA A 58 -2.41 -3.31 5.09
C ALA A 58 -2.85 -4.07 3.83
N VAL A 59 -2.44 -3.61 2.65
CA VAL A 59 -2.71 -4.29 1.36
C VAL A 59 -2.04 -5.66 1.31
N LEU A 60 -0.74 -5.73 1.61
CA LEU A 60 0.02 -6.98 1.62
C LEU A 60 -0.55 -7.99 2.65
N LYS A 61 -0.95 -7.51 3.83
CA LYS A 61 -1.54 -8.34 4.90
C LYS A 61 -2.93 -8.86 4.51
N ARG A 62 -3.77 -8.04 3.85
CA ARG A 62 -5.06 -8.49 3.30
C ARG A 62 -4.87 -9.58 2.24
N LYS A 63 -3.86 -9.46 1.38
CA LYS A 63 -3.53 -10.49 0.40
C LYS A 63 -3.04 -11.78 1.05
N LYS A 64 -2.19 -11.69 2.07
CA LYS A 64 -1.71 -12.87 2.82
C LYS A 64 -2.87 -13.62 3.47
N ARG A 65 -3.89 -12.89 3.97
CA ARG A 65 -5.15 -13.48 4.47
C ARG A 65 -6.00 -14.08 3.36
N ARG A 66 -6.13 -13.45 2.19
CA ARG A 66 -6.89 -14.00 1.06
C ARG A 66 -6.24 -15.25 0.44
N ARG A 67 -4.90 -15.37 0.49
CA ARG A 67 -4.16 -16.56 0.04
C ARG A 67 -4.10 -17.68 1.09
N LYS A 68 -4.47 -17.40 2.34
CA LYS A 68 -4.55 -18.39 3.42
C LYS A 68 -6.00 -18.50 3.93
N PRO A 69 -6.80 -19.45 3.43
CA PRO A 69 -8.05 -19.82 4.10
C PRO A 69 -7.84 -20.45 5.49
N GLU A 70 -6.63 -20.85 5.87
CA GLU A 70 -6.36 -21.51 7.15
C GLU A 70 -5.05 -20.97 7.75
N ILE A 71 -4.80 -21.21 9.04
CA ILE A 71 -3.70 -20.70 9.89
C ILE A 71 -3.80 -19.22 10.33
N LEU A 72 -4.91 -18.89 10.99
CA LEU A 72 -4.93 -18.00 12.16
C LEU A 72 -5.71 -18.69 13.29
N ALA A 73 -5.18 -19.81 13.77
CA ALA A 73 -5.33 -20.24 15.15
C ALA A 73 -3.91 -20.44 15.69
N GLU A 74 -3.74 -20.19 16.98
CA GLU A 74 -2.49 -20.25 17.75
C GLU A 74 -1.57 -19.03 17.63
N VAL A 75 -1.95 -17.99 18.38
CA VAL A 75 -1.07 -17.50 19.44
C VAL A 75 -1.94 -17.36 20.70
N VAL A 76 -1.95 -18.39 21.55
CA VAL A 76 -2.29 -18.33 22.98
C VAL A 76 -1.21 -19.09 23.72
#